data_AF-A0AAP9D5R1-F1
#
_entry.id   AF-A0AAP9D5R1-F1
#
_cell.length_a   1.000
_cell.length_b   1.000
_cell.length_c   1.000
_cell.angle_alpha   90.00
_cell.angle_beta   90.00
_cell.angle_gamma   90.00
#
_symmetry.space_group_name_H-M   'P 1'
#
loop_
_entity.id
_entity.type
_entity.pdbx_description
1 polymer ?
#
loop_
_entity_poly.entity_id
_entity_poly.type
_entity_poly.pdbx_seq_one_letter_code
_entity_poly.pdbx_strand_id
1 'polypeptide(L)'
;MSKVRQLAQIVLLILIAVVVIVFTLENDQRVALIFFTWSTPQASVAVYIVLAFLVGCCLGPLIGSLARLRLRRAAKARVKS
;
A
#
# COMPACT_ATOMS: atom_id res chain seq x y z
N MET A 1 -1.33 22.03 -12.56
CA MET A 1 -1.71 21.47 -11.24
C MET A 1 -0.99 20.15 -10.87
N SER A 2 0.10 19.73 -11.56
CA SER A 2 0.75 18.43 -11.32
C SER A 2 1.88 18.46 -10.28
N LYS A 3 2.71 19.51 -10.26
CA LYS A 3 3.92 19.56 -9.40
C LYS A 3 3.63 19.66 -7.90
N VAL A 4 2.67 20.49 -7.50
CA VAL A 4 2.29 20.65 -6.09
C VAL A 4 1.68 19.36 -5.54
N ARG A 5 0.84 18.68 -6.33
CA ARG A 5 0.25 17.39 -5.96
C ARG A 5 1.32 16.30 -5.81
N GLN A 6 2.27 16.25 -6.74
CA GLN A 6 3.39 15.31 -6.69
C GLN A 6 4.30 15.58 -5.48
N LEU A 7 4.60 16.85 -5.20
CA LEU A 7 5.37 17.24 -4.01
C LEU A 7 4.63 16.84 -2.73
N ALA A 8 3.33 17.11 -2.63
CA ALA A 8 2.52 16.72 -1.48
C ALA A 8 2.49 15.19 -1.27
N GLN A 9 2.44 14.40 -2.34
CA GLN A 9 2.51 12.94 -2.25
C GLN A 9 3.89 12.46 -1.75
N ILE A 10 4.97 13.06 -2.23
CA ILE A 10 6.33 12.74 -1.78
C ILE A 10 6.50 13.11 -0.30
N VAL A 11 6.06 14.30 0.11
CA VAL A 11 6.10 14.75 1.50
C VAL A 11 5.29 13.82 2.40
N LEU A 12 4.09 13.41 1.97
CA LEU A 12 3.27 12.44 2.70
C LEU A 12 3.98 11.09 2.86
N LEU A 13 4.62 10.59 1.79
CA LEU A 13 5.40 9.36 1.83
C LEU A 13 6.57 9.44 2.81
N ILE A 14 7.30 10.55 2.82
CA ILE A 14 8.40 10.80 3.76
C ILE A 14 7.87 10.86 5.20
N LEU A 15 6.77 11.57 5.44
CA LEU A 15 6.16 11.68 6.76
C LEU A 15 5.74 10.30 7.29
N ILE A 16 5.10 9.48 6.44
CA ILE A 16 4.76 8.10 6.77
C ILE A 16 6.03 7.32 7.13
N ALA A 17 7.09 7.40 6.31
CA ALA A 17 8.34 6.70 6.58
C ALA A 17 8.95 7.10 7.95
N VAL A 18 8.96 8.38 8.28
CA VAL A 18 9.46 8.88 9.58
C VAL A 18 8.62 8.34 10.74
N VAL A 19 7.28 8.43 10.64
CA VAL A 19 6.37 7.90 11.67
C VAL A 19 6.60 6.41 11.88
N VAL A 20 6.77 5.66 10.80
CA VAL A 20 7.03 4.22 10.84
C VAL A 20 8.34 3.92 11.54
N ILE A 21 9.43 4.63 11.20
CA ILE A 21 10.74 4.43 11.82
C ILE A 21 10.65 4.68 13.33
N VAL A 22 10.10 5.83 13.74
CA VAL A 22 9.97 6.20 15.16
C VAL A 22 9.07 5.19 15.89
N PHE A 23 7.91 4.87 15.31
CA PHE A 23 6.98 3.91 15.90
C PHE A 23 7.60 2.52 16.08
N THR A 24 8.40 2.08 15.11
CA THR A 24 9.13 0.80 15.16
C THR A 24 10.20 0.81 16.24
N LEU A 25 10.92 1.91 16.42
CA LEU A 25 11.97 2.05 17.43
C LEU A 25 11.40 2.13 18.85
N GLU A 26 10.32 2.89 19.04
CA GLU A 26 9.65 3.02 20.34
C GLU A 26 8.89 1.73 20.72
N ASN A 27 8.42 0.98 19.72
CA ASN A 27 7.68 -0.26 19.90
C ASN A 27 8.47 -1.44 19.30
N ASP A 28 9.73 -1.64 19.71
CA ASP A 28 10.60 -2.76 19.24
C ASP A 28 10.18 -4.13 19.83
N GLN A 29 8.88 -4.41 19.86
CA GLN A 29 8.39 -5.74 20.18
C GLN A 29 8.59 -6.66 18.99
N ARG A 30 9.64 -7.49 19.05
CA ARG A 30 9.99 -8.44 17.98
C ARG A 30 9.02 -9.61 17.96
N VAL A 31 8.38 -9.82 16.82
CA VAL A 31 7.49 -10.94 16.56
C VAL A 31 7.87 -11.63 15.26
N ALA A 32 7.51 -12.90 15.15
CA ALA A 32 7.52 -13.64 13.89
C ALA A 32 6.07 -13.97 13.52
N LEU A 33 5.68 -13.68 12.29
CA LEU A 33 4.43 -14.18 11.71
C LEU A 33 4.64 -15.61 11.23
N ILE A 34 3.70 -16.49 11.60
CA ILE A 34 3.64 -17.88 11.17
C ILE A 34 2.54 -18.02 10.13
N PHE A 35 2.93 -18.46 8.93
CA PHE A 35 2.06 -18.77 7.80
C PHE A 35 2.12 -20.27 7.52
N PHE A 36 1.20 -21.03 8.09
CA PHE A 36 1.20 -22.50 8.03
C PHE A 36 2.56 -23.08 8.47
N THR A 37 3.36 -23.62 7.55
CA THR A 37 4.70 -24.19 7.84
C THR A 37 5.84 -23.19 7.68
N TRP A 38 5.57 -21.97 7.24
CA TRP A 38 6.60 -20.96 6.98
C TRP A 38 6.53 -19.85 8.03
N SER A 39 7.68 -19.44 8.55
CA SER A 39 7.80 -18.32 9.48
C SER A 39 8.62 -17.20 8.87
N THR A 40 8.19 -15.98 9.13
CA THR A 40 8.97 -14.78 8.81
C THR A 40 10.15 -14.60 9.79
N PRO A 41 11.23 -13.92 9.38
CA PRO A 41 12.28 -13.50 10.30
C PRO A 41 11.73 -12.62 11.43
N GLN A 42 12.35 -12.59 12.61
CA GLN A 42 11.86 -11.71 13.68
C GLN A 42 12.04 -10.23 13.31
N ALA A 43 10.96 -9.46 13.37
CA ALA A 43 10.96 -8.02 13.17
C ALA A 43 9.93 -7.37 14.11
N SER A 44 10.03 -6.05 14.32
CA SER A 44 9.03 -5.35 15.11
C SER A 44 7.64 -5.44 14.46
N VAL A 45 6.60 -5.62 15.29
CA VAL A 45 5.18 -5.67 14.87
C VAL A 45 4.84 -4.51 13.92
N ALA A 46 5.38 -3.33 14.20
CA ALA A 46 5.20 -2.12 13.41
C ALA A 46 5.52 -2.32 11.92
N VAL A 47 6.65 -2.98 11.62
CA VAL A 47 7.12 -3.20 10.25
C VAL A 47 6.08 -4.00 9.46
N TYR A 48 5.49 -5.02 10.07
CA TYR A 48 4.48 -5.85 9.44
C TYR A 48 3.18 -5.11 9.16
N ILE A 49 2.69 -4.33 10.13
CA ILE A 49 1.47 -3.52 9.97
C ILE A 49 1.64 -2.53 8.81
N VAL A 50 2.79 -1.88 8.75
CA VAL A 50 3.09 -0.87 7.73
C VAL A 50 3.22 -1.51 6.35
N LEU A 51 3.93 -2.64 6.24
CA LEU A 51 4.02 -3.37 4.98
C LEU A 51 2.64 -3.78 4.47
N ALA A 52 1.78 -4.32 5.35
CA ALA A 52 0.41 -4.68 4.98
C ALA A 52 -0.39 -3.45 4.51
N PHE A 53 -0.27 -2.32 5.20
CA PHE A 53 -0.90 -1.05 4.80
C PHE A 53 -0.41 -0.57 3.43
N LEU A 54 0.90 -0.52 3.20
CA LEU A 54 1.49 -0.11 1.93
C LEU A 54 1.06 -1.02 0.78
N VAL A 55 1.05 -2.33 1.00
CA VAL A 55 0.54 -3.30 0.03
C VAL A 55 -0.93 -3.03 -0.29
N GLY A 56 -1.77 -2.82 0.72
CA GLY A 56 -3.18 -2.43 0.53
C GLY A 56 -3.34 -1.13 -0.26
N CYS A 57 -2.53 -0.11 0.07
CA CYS A 57 -2.52 1.18 -0.63
C CYS A 57 -2.07 1.06 -2.09
N CYS A 58 -1.18 0.12 -2.43
CA CYS A 58 -0.80 -0.15 -3.82
C CYS A 58 -1.89 -0.96 -4.56
N LEU A 59 -2.46 -1.96 -3.90
CA LEU A 59 -3.48 -2.84 -4.49
C LEU A 59 -4.79 -2.09 -4.78
N GLY A 60 -5.21 -1.16 -3.93
CA GLY A 60 -6.45 -0.39 -4.12
C GLY A 60 -6.54 0.33 -5.48
N PRO A 61 -5.57 1.21 -5.83
CA PRO A 61 -5.50 1.86 -7.13
C PRO A 61 -5.37 0.89 -8.30
N LEU A 62 -4.60 -0.20 -8.14
CA LEU A 62 -4.44 -1.23 -9.17
C LEU A 62 -5.77 -1.90 -9.49
N ILE A 63 -6.48 -2.42 -8.48
CA ILE A 63 -7.80 -3.04 -8.62
C ILE A 63 -8.80 -2.04 -9.19
N GLY A 64 -8.83 -0.82 -8.65
CA GLY A 64 -9.72 0.24 -9.14
C GLY A 64 -9.46 0.62 -10.59
N SER A 65 -8.19 0.65 -11.02
CA SER A 65 -7.82 0.95 -12.41
C SER A 65 -8.26 -0.16 -13.38
N LEU A 66 -8.10 -1.42 -12.97
CA LEU A 66 -8.51 -2.58 -13.75
C LEU A 66 -10.04 -2.63 -13.90
N ALA A 67 -10.78 -2.36 -12.81
CA ALA A 67 -12.23 -2.24 -12.84
C ALA A 67 -12.68 -1.14 -13.81
N ARG A 68 -12.12 0.06 -13.70
CA ARG A 68 -12.41 1.17 -14.64
C ARG A 68 -12.12 0.80 -16.09
N LEU A 69 -11.02 0.10 -16.36
CA LEU A 69 -10.68 -0.35 -17.71
C LEU A 69 -11.72 -1.33 -18.27
N ARG A 70 -12.18 -2.30 -17.45
CA ARG A 70 -13.23 -3.25 -17.83
C ARG A 70 -14.55 -2.55 -18.14
N LEU A 71 -14.99 -1.61 -17.29
CA LEU A 71 -16.21 -0.82 -17.54
C LEU A 71 -16.11 -0.03 -18.85
N ARG A 72 -14.97 0.63 -19.12
CA ARG A 72 -14.78 1.38 -20.37
C ARG A 72 -14.82 0.48 -21.61
N ARG A 73 -14.25 -0.73 -21.53
CA ARG A 73 -14.30 -1.72 -22.63
C ARG A 73 -15.73 -2.20 -22.89
N ALA A 74 -16.48 -2.51 -21.83
CA ALA A 74 -17.88 -2.93 -21.94
C ALA A 74 -18.79 -1.83 -22.52
N ALA A 75 -18.60 -0.58 -22.09
CA ALA A 75 -19.34 0.56 -22.62
C ALA A 75 -19.07 0.77 -24.13
N LYS A 76 -17.80 0.66 -24.57
CA LYS A 76 -17.45 0.76 -25.99
C LYS A 76 -18.05 -0.37 -26.85
N ALA A 77 -18.11 -1.59 -26.31
CA ALA A 77 -18.71 -2.72 -27.03
C ALA A 77 -20.22 -2.53 -27.25
N ARG A 78 -20.92 -1.91 -26.29
CA ARG A 78 -22.37 -1.65 -26.37
C ARG A 78 -22.75 -0.52 -27.33
N VAL A 79 -21.87 0.46 -27.55
CA VAL A 79 -22.09 1.57 -28.51
C VAL A 79 -21.86 1.14 -29.97
N LYS A 80 -21.13 0.04 -30.21
CA LYS A 80 -20.83 -0.47 -31.55
C LYS A 80 -21.84 -1.52 -32.05
N SER A 81 -22.77 -1.95 -31.19
CA SER A 81 -23.90 -2.85 -31.52
C SER A 81 -25.13 -2.05 -31.91
#